data_AF-A0A932F3X1-F1
#
_entry.id   AF-A0A932F3X1-F1
#
_cell.length_a   1.000
_cell.length_b   1.000
_cell.length_c   1.000
_cell.angle_alpha   90.00
_cell.angle_beta   90.00
_cell.angle_gamma   90.00
#
_symmetry.space_group_name_H-M   'P 1'
#
loop_
_entity.id
_entity.type
_entity.pdbx_description
1 polymer ?
#
loop_
_entity_poly.entity_id
_entity_poly.type
_entity_poly.pdbx_seq_one_letter_code
_entity_poly.pdbx_strand_id
1 'polypeptide(L)'
;WAREKLSWLRALGLGMSFAGVALLASDGHQFSTEGAAGGAALALGSTLMYAFAVHYNKRFLSTLSPLSNSAGTLAMASALLVVPAIWVGPQPVHAAPQGVAGWAQVPSAAWAALLTLTVLCTGVAYLIFYRLIDRIGASRALTVTFLIPVFGMMWGALFLGERVTVMMTVSTAVILLGTWLSNQGAGLPAPAVNEAAPRLMARPNR
;
A
#
# COMPACT_ATOMS: atom_id res chain seq x y z
N TRP A 1 -10.92 5.55 -19.90
CA TRP A 1 -10.28 5.76 -18.59
C TRP A 1 -8.90 5.09 -18.50
N ALA A 2 -8.64 3.97 -19.17
CA ALA A 2 -7.29 3.54 -19.55
C ALA A 2 -7.23 3.36 -21.08
N ARG A 3 -6.46 4.21 -21.78
CA ARG A 3 -6.11 4.02 -23.21
C ARG A 3 -4.71 3.39 -23.34
N GLU A 4 -4.23 2.72 -22.29
CA GLU A 4 -3.01 1.93 -22.37
C GLU A 4 -3.35 0.54 -22.89
N LYS A 5 -2.72 0.14 -23.99
CA LYS A 5 -2.80 -1.24 -24.48
C LYS A 5 -2.12 -2.14 -23.46
N LEU A 6 -2.83 -3.17 -22.99
CA LEU A 6 -2.23 -4.16 -22.10
C LEU A 6 -1.19 -4.95 -22.90
N SER A 7 0.09 -4.71 -22.61
CA SER A 7 1.16 -5.52 -23.17
C SER A 7 1.00 -6.97 -22.68
N TRP A 8 1.31 -7.94 -23.54
CA TRP A 8 1.29 -9.36 -23.20
C TRP A 8 2.12 -9.68 -21.95
N LEU A 9 3.28 -9.02 -21.81
CA LEU A 9 4.15 -9.13 -20.63
C LEU A 9 3.46 -8.64 -19.35
N ARG A 10 2.65 -7.57 -19.44
CA ARG A 10 1.84 -7.06 -18.33
C ARG A 10 0.77 -8.06 -17.92
N ALA A 11 0.07 -8.65 -18.89
CA ALA A 11 -0.96 -9.65 -18.64
C ALA A 11 -0.39 -10.92 -17.98
N LEU A 12 0.74 -11.43 -18.50
CA LEU A 12 1.44 -12.57 -17.92
C LEU A 12 1.92 -12.28 -16.49
N GLY A 13 2.53 -11.11 -16.26
CA GLY A 13 2.99 -10.72 -14.92
C GLY A 13 1.85 -10.65 -13.90
N LEU A 14 0.70 -10.08 -14.29
CA LEU A 14 -0.51 -10.05 -13.45
C LEU A 14 -1.03 -11.46 -13.16
N GLY A 15 -1.08 -12.33 -14.18
CA GLY A 15 -1.50 -13.73 -14.03
C GLY A 15 -0.60 -14.52 -13.07
N MET A 16 0.73 -14.38 -13.21
CA MET A 16 1.69 -15.03 -12.31
C MET A 16 1.55 -14.51 -10.88
N SER A 17 1.39 -13.20 -10.69
CA SER A 17 1.20 -12.61 -9.36
C SER A 17 -0.06 -13.14 -8.68
N PHE A 18 -1.16 -13.22 -9.43
CA PHE A 18 -2.42 -13.79 -8.93
C PHE A 18 -2.29 -15.27 -8.58
N ALA A 19 -1.64 -16.06 -9.42
CA ALA A 19 -1.38 -17.47 -9.17
C ALA A 19 -0.53 -17.67 -7.90
N GLY A 20 0.49 -16.84 -7.68
CA GLY A 20 1.30 -16.88 -6.48
C GLY A 20 0.51 -16.59 -5.20
N VAL A 21 -0.41 -15.61 -5.23
CA VAL A 21 -1.33 -15.33 -4.10
C VAL A 21 -2.28 -16.50 -3.85
N ALA A 22 -2.85 -17.09 -4.90
CA ALA A 22 -3.73 -18.25 -4.79
C ALA A 22 -2.99 -19.47 -4.20
N LEU A 23 -1.74 -19.70 -4.62
CA LEU A 23 -0.89 -20.75 -4.08
C LEU A 23 -0.60 -20.52 -2.59
N LEU A 24 -0.26 -19.29 -2.20
CA LEU A 24 -0.03 -18.94 -0.80
C LEU A 24 -1.29 -19.14 0.05
N ALA A 25 -2.46 -18.78 -0.47
CA ALA A 25 -3.74 -18.96 0.22
C ALA A 25 -4.17 -20.44 0.34
N SER A 26 -3.66 -21.32 -0.52
CA SER A 26 -4.03 -22.75 -0.53
C SER A 26 -3.41 -23.56 0.62
N ASP A 27 -2.33 -23.07 1.24
CA ASP A 27 -1.64 -23.69 2.40
C ASP A 27 -2.43 -23.47 3.74
N GLY A 28 -3.74 -23.27 3.62
CA GLY A 28 -4.62 -22.54 4.53
C GLY A 28 -5.03 -23.25 5.82
N HIS A 29 -4.07 -23.56 6.70
CA HIS A 29 -4.34 -24.06 8.06
C HIS A 29 -5.09 -23.07 8.99
N GLN A 30 -5.50 -21.89 8.52
CA GLN A 30 -6.01 -20.79 9.35
C GLN A 30 -7.33 -20.16 8.90
N PHE A 31 -7.96 -20.62 7.81
CA PHE A 31 -9.23 -20.02 7.36
C PHE A 31 -10.43 -20.65 8.06
N SER A 32 -11.10 -19.89 8.93
CA SER A 32 -12.46 -20.21 9.36
C SER A 32 -13.41 -20.08 8.16
N THR A 33 -14.24 -21.09 7.92
CA THR A 33 -15.22 -21.08 6.82
C THR A 33 -16.42 -20.17 7.11
N GLU A 34 -16.68 -19.85 8.38
CA GLU A 34 -17.73 -18.92 8.78
C GLU A 34 -17.44 -17.50 8.30
N GLY A 35 -18.41 -16.89 7.60
CA GLY A 35 -18.29 -15.52 7.09
C GLY A 35 -17.29 -15.34 5.93
N ALA A 36 -16.63 -16.40 5.46
CA ALA A 36 -15.57 -16.33 4.45
C ALA A 36 -16.03 -15.65 3.14
N ALA A 37 -17.25 -15.95 2.66
CA ALA A 37 -17.79 -15.33 1.46
C ALA A 37 -18.04 -13.82 1.63
N GLY A 38 -18.55 -13.40 2.80
CA GLY A 38 -18.76 -12.00 3.14
C GLY A 38 -17.44 -11.23 3.27
N GLY A 39 -16.46 -11.82 3.97
CA GLY A 39 -15.10 -11.28 4.09
C GLY A 39 -14.41 -11.14 2.73
N ALA A 40 -14.53 -12.15 1.86
CA ALA A 40 -14.00 -12.09 0.51
C ALA A 40 -14.66 -10.98 -0.32
N ALA A 41 -15.98 -10.83 -0.26
CA ALA A 41 -16.69 -9.77 -0.96
C ALA A 41 -16.26 -8.37 -0.48
N LEU A 42 -16.09 -8.18 0.83
CA LEU A 42 -15.60 -6.91 1.40
C LEU A 42 -14.15 -6.62 1.00
N ALA A 43 -13.28 -7.63 0.97
CA ALA A 43 -11.91 -7.50 0.52
C ALA A 43 -11.84 -7.11 -0.98
N LEU A 44 -12.64 -7.76 -1.83
CA LEU A 44 -12.78 -7.40 -3.24
C LEU A 44 -13.34 -5.98 -3.41
N GLY A 45 -14.36 -5.61 -2.63
CA GLY A 45 -14.88 -4.24 -2.60
C GLY A 45 -13.79 -3.22 -2.24
N SER A 46 -13.00 -3.49 -1.19
CA SER A 46 -11.89 -2.64 -0.77
C SER A 46 -10.83 -2.47 -1.87
N THR A 47 -10.43 -3.57 -2.53
CA THR A 47 -9.46 -3.50 -3.63
C THR A 47 -9.98 -2.71 -4.83
N LEU A 48 -11.27 -2.82 -5.16
CA LEU A 48 -11.91 -2.01 -6.20
C LEU A 48 -11.93 -0.51 -5.83
N MET A 49 -12.26 -0.19 -4.57
CA MET A 49 -12.21 1.19 -4.08
C MET A 49 -10.80 1.77 -4.12
N TYR A 50 -9.79 0.98 -3.77
CA TYR A 50 -8.39 1.38 -3.87
C TYR A 50 -7.99 1.65 -5.33
N ALA A 51 -8.35 0.76 -6.26
CA ALA A 51 -8.10 0.95 -7.68
C ALA A 51 -8.78 2.23 -8.20
N PHE A 52 -10.04 2.46 -7.82
CA PHE A 52 -10.75 3.70 -8.14
C PHE A 52 -10.02 4.93 -7.60
N ALA A 53 -9.62 4.92 -6.33
CA ALA A 53 -8.91 6.02 -5.68
C ALA A 53 -7.59 6.35 -6.38
N VAL A 54 -6.80 5.35 -6.78
CA VAL A 54 -5.54 5.55 -7.53
C VAL A 54 -5.81 6.22 -8.88
N HIS A 55 -6.82 5.78 -9.63
CA HIS A 55 -7.18 6.37 -10.92
C HIS A 55 -7.75 7.78 -10.78
N TYR A 56 -8.57 8.01 -9.77
CA TYR A 56 -9.12 9.32 -9.44
C TYR A 56 -7.99 10.30 -9.09
N ASN A 57 -7.08 9.89 -8.20
CA ASN A 57 -5.93 10.70 -7.79
C ASN A 57 -5.05 11.06 -8.99
N LYS A 58 -4.67 10.07 -9.81
CA LYS A 58 -3.89 10.31 -11.04
C LYS A 58 -4.57 11.30 -11.99
N ARG A 59 -5.91 11.27 -12.10
CA ARG A 59 -6.66 12.10 -13.04
C ARG A 59 -6.91 13.52 -12.54
N PHE A 60 -7.26 13.68 -11.27
CA PHE A 60 -7.79 14.94 -10.73
C PHE A 60 -6.86 15.62 -9.72
N LEU A 61 -5.96 14.87 -9.09
CA LEU A 61 -5.13 15.35 -7.97
C LEU A 61 -3.63 15.33 -8.30
N SER A 62 -3.25 14.98 -9.54
CA SER A 62 -1.85 14.88 -9.97
C SER A 62 -1.10 16.22 -10.02
N THR A 63 -1.81 17.35 -9.93
CA THR A 63 -1.21 18.69 -9.84
C THR A 63 -0.88 19.10 -8.41
N LEU A 64 -1.41 18.39 -7.41
CA LEU A 64 -1.13 18.66 -5.99
C LEU A 64 0.23 18.08 -5.61
N SER A 65 0.89 18.71 -4.64
CA SER A 65 2.09 18.12 -4.06
C SER A 65 1.72 16.77 -3.41
N PRO A 66 2.58 15.73 -3.50
CA PRO A 66 2.33 14.44 -2.86
C PRO A 66 2.04 14.54 -1.37
N LEU A 67 2.71 15.48 -0.68
CA LEU A 67 2.51 15.77 0.73
C LEU A 67 1.11 16.33 1.01
N SER A 68 0.69 17.36 0.26
CA SER A 68 -0.63 17.99 0.42
C SER A 68 -1.75 16.99 0.14
N ASN A 69 -1.60 16.18 -0.91
CA ASN A 69 -2.59 15.16 -1.25
C ASN A 69 -2.71 14.12 -0.14
N SER A 70 -1.60 13.56 0.36
CA SER A 70 -1.65 12.56 1.43
C SER A 70 -2.17 13.13 2.75
N ALA A 71 -1.75 14.33 3.14
CA ALA A 71 -2.26 15.01 4.32
C ALA A 71 -3.79 15.20 4.24
N GLY A 72 -4.30 15.67 3.10
CA GLY A 72 -5.74 15.82 2.86
C GLY A 72 -6.48 14.48 2.93
N THR A 73 -5.96 13.42 2.30
CA THR A 73 -6.60 12.10 2.35
C THR A 73 -6.61 11.49 3.74
N LEU A 74 -5.54 11.65 4.52
CA LEU A 74 -5.46 11.15 5.89
C LEU A 74 -6.38 11.92 6.84
N ALA A 75 -6.44 13.26 6.70
CA ALA A 75 -7.34 14.10 7.48
C ALA A 75 -8.81 13.76 7.20
N MET A 76 -9.17 13.64 5.92
CA MET A 76 -10.52 13.26 5.50
C MET A 76 -10.89 11.86 5.98
N ALA A 77 -9.99 10.88 5.80
CA ALA A 77 -10.22 9.52 6.28
C ALA A 77 -10.40 9.48 7.80
N SER A 78 -9.59 10.23 8.55
CA SER A 78 -9.71 10.32 10.01
C SER A 78 -11.05 10.92 10.43
N ALA A 79 -11.46 12.02 9.78
CA ALA A 79 -12.75 12.67 10.06
C ALA A 79 -13.94 11.76 9.73
N LEU A 80 -13.87 11.02 8.62
CA LEU A 80 -14.95 10.12 8.19
C LEU A 80 -15.04 8.87 9.07
N LEU A 81 -13.90 8.33 9.52
CA LEU A 81 -13.84 7.07 10.27
C LEU A 81 -13.99 7.25 11.78
N VAL A 82 -13.80 8.46 12.34
CA VAL A 82 -13.97 8.68 13.79
C VAL A 82 -15.40 8.44 14.25
N VAL A 83 -16.40 8.82 13.44
CA VAL A 83 -17.82 8.68 13.81
C VAL A 83 -18.23 7.19 13.84
N PRO A 84 -17.99 6.38 12.80
CA PRO A 84 -18.21 4.93 12.87
C PRO A 84 -17.43 4.27 13.99
N ALA A 85 -16.18 4.69 14.24
CA ALA A 85 -15.39 4.13 15.32
C ALA A 85 -16.11 4.34 16.66
N ILE A 86 -16.48 5.58 17.01
CA ILE A 86 -17.18 5.91 18.25
C ILE A 86 -18.49 5.11 18.39
N TRP A 87 -19.25 4.97 17.31
CA TRP A 87 -20.53 4.25 17.28
C TRP A 87 -20.39 2.74 17.48
N VAL A 88 -19.42 2.12 16.81
CA VAL A 88 -19.20 0.67 16.87
C VAL A 88 -18.48 0.27 18.16
N GLY A 89 -17.68 1.18 18.72
CA GLY A 89 -16.91 0.94 19.94
C GLY A 89 -15.72 -0.01 19.74
N PRO A 90 -14.90 -0.20 20.78
CA PRO A 90 -13.74 -1.09 20.73
C PRO A 90 -14.17 -2.53 20.49
N GLN A 91 -13.59 -3.17 19.48
CA GLN A 91 -13.86 -4.57 19.16
C GLN A 91 -13.00 -5.50 20.05
N PRO A 92 -13.52 -6.68 20.42
CA PRO A 92 -12.76 -7.65 21.20
C PRO A 92 -11.52 -8.07 20.42
N VAL A 93 -10.34 -7.85 21.01
CA VAL A 93 -9.08 -8.36 20.47
C VAL A 93 -8.94 -9.80 20.95
N HIS A 94 -8.45 -10.71 20.10
CA HIS A 94 -8.20 -12.12 20.44
C HIS A 94 -7.34 -12.33 21.71
N ALA A 95 -6.59 -11.30 22.16
CA ALA A 95 -5.74 -11.30 23.35
C ALA A 95 -6.26 -10.40 24.50
N ALA A 96 -7.37 -9.67 24.32
CA ALA A 96 -7.94 -8.83 25.38
C ALA A 96 -8.94 -9.64 26.21
N PRO A 97 -8.99 -9.45 27.55
CA PRO A 97 -10.04 -10.05 28.37
C PRO A 97 -11.41 -9.71 27.80
N GLN A 98 -12.27 -10.73 27.70
CA GLN A 98 -13.65 -10.59 27.23
C GLN A 98 -14.35 -9.53 28.10
N GLY A 99 -14.59 -8.33 27.55
CA GLY A 99 -15.27 -7.25 28.30
C GLY A 99 -14.79 -5.81 28.11
N VAL A 100 -14.04 -5.47 27.05
CA VAL A 100 -13.79 -4.05 26.72
C VAL A 100 -15.09 -3.45 26.16
N ALA A 101 -15.95 -2.94 27.05
CA ALA A 101 -17.26 -2.36 26.69
C ALA A 101 -17.19 -0.85 26.42
N GLY A 102 -16.05 -0.21 26.68
CA GLY A 102 -15.87 1.23 26.43
C GLY A 102 -14.42 1.65 26.20
N TRP A 103 -14.25 2.80 25.55
CA TRP A 103 -12.94 3.38 25.19
C TRP A 103 -11.99 3.57 26.38
N ALA A 104 -12.54 3.78 27.59
CA ALA A 104 -11.77 3.93 28.83
C ALA A 104 -11.16 2.61 29.34
N GLN A 105 -11.67 1.46 28.90
CA GLN A 105 -11.19 0.13 29.31
C GLN A 105 -10.13 -0.44 28.35
N VAL A 106 -9.79 0.30 27.29
CA VAL A 106 -8.75 -0.10 26.33
C VAL A 106 -7.39 -0.04 27.03
N PRO A 107 -6.58 -1.12 27.01
CA PRO A 107 -5.27 -1.14 27.64
C PRO A 107 -4.35 -0.02 27.12
N SER A 108 -3.53 0.56 27.99
CA SER A 108 -2.55 1.59 27.62
C SER A 108 -1.58 1.12 26.54
N ALA A 109 -1.25 -0.18 26.53
CA ALA A 109 -0.43 -0.80 25.49
C ALA A 109 -1.04 -0.70 24.09
N ALA A 110 -2.37 -0.78 23.94
CA ALA A 110 -3.03 -0.64 22.64
C ALA A 110 -2.93 0.81 22.13
N TRP A 111 -3.07 1.79 23.01
CA TRP A 111 -2.83 3.20 22.68
C TRP A 111 -1.37 3.47 22.31
N ALA A 112 -0.41 2.89 23.04
CA ALA A 112 1.00 2.99 22.73
C ALA A 112 1.34 2.36 21.36
N ALA A 113 0.75 1.20 21.04
CA ALA A 113 0.88 0.57 19.74
C ALA A 113 0.30 1.43 18.61
N LEU A 114 -0.88 2.02 18.83
CA LEU A 114 -1.52 2.94 17.87
C LEU A 114 -0.66 4.19 17.63
N LEU A 115 -0.14 4.81 18.69
CA LEU A 115 0.75 5.97 18.59
C LEU A 115 2.05 5.60 17.86
N THR A 116 2.64 4.45 18.16
CA THR A 116 3.86 3.98 17.49
C THR A 116 3.60 3.76 16.00
N LEU A 117 2.49 3.10 15.64
CA LEU A 117 2.12 2.83 14.25
C LEU A 117 1.86 4.12 13.46
N THR A 118 1.18 5.09 14.07
CA THR A 118 0.82 6.35 13.40
C THR A 118 2.01 7.30 13.27
N VAL A 119 2.80 7.50 14.34
CA VAL A 119 3.93 8.43 14.30
C VAL A 119 5.12 7.82 13.57
N LEU A 120 5.56 6.63 13.99
CA LEU A 120 6.80 6.03 13.47
C LEU A 120 6.55 5.34 12.12
N CYS A 121 5.57 4.45 12.04
CA CYS A 121 5.38 3.63 10.84
C CYS A 121 4.67 4.40 9.71
N THR A 122 3.90 5.45 10.01
CA THR A 122 3.19 6.24 8.99
C THR A 122 3.82 7.62 8.80
N GLY A 123 3.87 8.45 9.84
CA GLY A 123 4.39 9.82 9.76
C GLY A 123 5.85 9.89 9.32
N VAL A 124 6.76 9.30 10.09
CA VAL A 124 8.21 9.29 9.79
C VAL A 124 8.48 8.57 8.48
N ALA A 125 7.84 7.44 8.23
CA ALA A 125 7.98 6.70 6.97
C ALA A 125 7.57 7.53 5.75
N TYR A 126 6.48 8.31 5.82
CA TYR A 126 6.07 9.20 4.73
C TYR A 126 7.08 10.32 4.49
N LEU A 127 7.65 10.92 5.54
CA LEU A 127 8.71 11.91 5.37
C LEU A 127 9.93 11.34 4.64
N ILE A 128 10.34 10.12 5.01
CA ILE A 128 11.42 9.39 4.33
C ILE A 128 11.02 9.08 2.88
N PHE A 129 9.79 8.62 2.66
CA PHE A 129 9.27 8.28 1.34
C PHE A 129 9.22 9.48 0.39
N TYR A 130 8.78 10.65 0.86
CA TYR A 130 8.81 11.87 0.04
C TYR A 130 10.24 12.32 -0.27
N ARG A 131 11.14 12.27 0.72
CA ARG A 131 12.57 12.55 0.45
C ARG A 131 13.18 11.56 -0.53
N LEU A 132 12.73 10.31 -0.53
CA LEU A 132 13.16 9.30 -1.48
C LEU A 132 12.63 9.63 -2.89
N ILE A 133 11.35 9.99 -3.01
CA ILE A 133 10.76 10.45 -4.27
C ILE A 133 11.55 11.64 -4.84
N ASP A 134 11.89 12.62 -4.01
CA ASP A 134 12.65 13.81 -4.44
C ASP A 134 14.06 13.45 -4.93
N ARG A 135 14.69 12.41 -4.37
CA ARG A 135 16.07 12.00 -4.71
C ARG A 135 16.17 11.06 -5.91
N ILE A 136 15.28 10.08 -6.02
CA ILE A 136 15.39 9.00 -7.03
C ILE A 136 14.20 8.95 -8.00
N GLY A 137 13.20 9.82 -7.82
CA GLY A 137 11.98 9.88 -8.62
C GLY A 137 10.91 8.88 -8.18
N ALA A 138 9.65 9.23 -8.45
CA ALA A 138 8.48 8.45 -8.01
C ALA A 138 8.49 7.00 -8.52
N SER A 139 8.87 6.78 -9.79
CA SER A 139 8.90 5.42 -10.38
C SER A 139 9.87 4.48 -9.66
N ARG A 140 11.05 4.97 -9.25
CA ARG A 140 12.03 4.15 -8.52
C ARG A 140 11.65 4.02 -7.05
N ALA A 141 11.11 5.06 -6.42
CA ALA A 141 10.63 4.97 -5.04
C ALA A 141 9.52 3.90 -4.88
N LEU A 142 8.69 3.69 -5.90
CA LEU A 142 7.66 2.65 -5.89
C LEU A 142 8.21 1.22 -5.83
N THR A 143 9.47 0.95 -6.19
CA THR A 143 10.03 -0.40 -6.08
C THR A 143 10.09 -0.89 -4.63
N VAL A 144 10.09 0.01 -3.65
CA VAL A 144 10.00 -0.34 -2.22
C VAL A 144 8.72 -1.14 -1.93
N THR A 145 7.62 -0.86 -2.63
CA THR A 145 6.36 -1.59 -2.46
C THR A 145 6.46 -3.06 -2.87
N PHE A 146 7.37 -3.38 -3.80
CA PHE A 146 7.58 -4.78 -4.20
C PHE A 146 8.24 -5.60 -3.10
N LEU A 147 8.87 -4.96 -2.11
CA LEU A 147 9.49 -5.66 -0.99
C LEU A 147 8.48 -6.00 0.12
N ILE A 148 7.24 -5.49 0.06
CA ILE A 148 6.21 -5.70 1.09
C ILE A 148 6.02 -7.19 1.43
N PRO A 149 5.86 -8.12 0.46
CA PRO A 149 5.67 -9.54 0.77
C PRO A 149 6.87 -10.17 1.51
N VAL A 150 8.09 -9.76 1.17
CA VAL A 150 9.33 -10.27 1.79
C VAL A 150 9.44 -9.80 3.24
N PHE A 151 9.22 -8.50 3.48
CA PHE A 151 9.20 -7.95 4.83
C PHE A 151 8.05 -8.54 5.66
N GLY A 152 6.89 -8.78 5.05
CA GLY A 152 5.75 -9.44 5.69
C GLY A 152 6.12 -10.81 6.24
N MET A 153 6.72 -11.67 5.41
CA MET A 153 7.21 -12.98 5.83
C MET A 153 8.31 -12.89 6.90
N MET A 154 9.27 -11.97 6.72
CA MET A 154 10.38 -11.80 7.66
C MET A 154 9.90 -11.35 9.05
N TRP A 155 8.96 -10.40 9.11
CA TRP A 155 8.40 -9.94 10.38
C TRP A 155 7.44 -10.96 11.01
N GLY A 156 6.67 -11.70 10.20
CA GLY A 156 5.86 -12.84 10.67
C GLY A 156 6.74 -13.90 11.34
N ALA A 157 7.86 -14.25 10.73
CA ALA A 157 8.81 -15.19 11.32
C ALA A 157 9.46 -14.65 12.60
N LEU A 158 9.90 -13.39 12.60
CA LEU A 158 10.66 -12.81 13.71
C LEU A 158 9.80 -12.46 14.94
N PHE A 159 8.64 -11.85 14.73
CA PHE A 159 7.80 -11.31 15.81
C PHE A 159 6.60 -12.20 16.15
N LEU A 160 6.02 -12.88 15.16
CA LEU A 160 4.87 -13.76 15.38
C LEU A 160 5.27 -15.23 15.57
N GLY A 161 6.56 -15.57 15.35
CA GLY A 161 7.06 -16.93 15.47
C GLY A 161 6.52 -17.88 14.39
N GLU A 162 6.08 -17.34 13.26
CA GLU A 162 5.54 -18.12 12.16
C GLU A 162 6.63 -18.98 11.50
N ARG A 163 6.30 -20.23 11.20
CA ARG A 163 7.20 -21.13 10.48
C ARG A 163 7.17 -20.76 9.00
N VAL A 164 8.30 -20.26 8.49
CA VAL A 164 8.47 -20.00 7.06
C VAL A 164 8.50 -21.34 6.32
N THR A 165 7.41 -21.67 5.62
CA THR A 165 7.34 -22.90 4.82
C THR A 165 7.98 -22.70 3.45
N VAL A 166 8.34 -23.83 2.82
CA VAL A 166 8.82 -23.82 1.42
C VAL A 166 7.74 -23.24 0.50
N MET A 167 6.46 -23.56 0.74
CA MET A 167 5.34 -23.01 -0.03
C MET A 167 5.20 -21.51 0.12
N MET A 168 5.38 -20.95 1.32
CA MET A 168 5.39 -19.50 1.54
C MET A 168 6.51 -18.81 0.73
N THR A 169 7.70 -19.41 0.75
CA THR A 169 8.88 -18.89 0.03
C THR A 169 8.67 -18.93 -1.49
N VAL A 170 8.22 -20.06 -2.02
CA VAL A 170 7.95 -20.24 -3.46
C VAL A 170 6.84 -19.29 -3.93
N SER A 171 5.74 -19.20 -3.18
CA SER A 171 4.63 -18.31 -3.53
C SER A 171 5.05 -16.85 -3.55
N THR A 172 5.85 -16.43 -2.56
CA THR A 172 6.41 -15.08 -2.50
C THR A 172 7.33 -14.80 -3.68
N ALA A 173 8.20 -15.75 -4.06
CA ALA A 173 9.06 -15.61 -5.23
C ALA A 173 8.24 -15.45 -6.53
N VAL A 174 7.17 -16.24 -6.70
CA VAL A 174 6.27 -16.15 -7.86
C VAL A 174 5.58 -14.79 -7.91
N ILE A 175 5.11 -14.26 -6.78
CA ILE A 175 4.48 -12.92 -6.69
C ILE A 175 5.48 -11.84 -7.11
N LEU A 176 6.72 -11.89 -6.61
CA LEU A 176 7.76 -10.92 -6.95
C LEU A 176 8.12 -10.95 -8.44
N LEU A 177 8.30 -12.15 -9.00
CA LEU A 177 8.59 -12.33 -10.42
C LEU A 177 7.44 -11.83 -11.31
N GLY A 178 6.19 -12.14 -10.94
CA GLY A 178 5.00 -11.62 -11.61
C GLY A 178 4.91 -10.10 -11.58
N THR A 179 5.15 -9.51 -10.41
CA THR A 179 5.09 -8.06 -10.22
C THR A 179 6.19 -7.38 -11.02
N TRP A 180 7.41 -7.89 -10.98
CA TRP A 180 8.53 -7.40 -11.78
C TRP A 180 8.23 -7.49 -13.29
N LEU A 181 7.75 -8.63 -13.77
CA LEU A 181 7.40 -8.82 -15.18
C LEU A 181 6.31 -7.84 -15.63
N SER A 182 5.30 -7.63 -14.78
CA SER A 182 4.23 -6.68 -15.09
C SER A 182 4.71 -5.23 -15.17
N ASN A 183 5.74 -4.87 -14.38
CA ASN A 183 6.30 -3.53 -14.43
C ASN A 183 7.21 -3.32 -15.65
N GLN A 184 7.82 -4.37 -16.21
CA GLN A 184 8.67 -4.24 -17.42
C GLN A 184 7.88 -3.94 -18.70
N GLY A 185 6.66 -4.44 -18.82
CA GLY A 185 5.80 -4.14 -19.97
C GLY A 185 5.25 -2.70 -19.97
N ALA A 186 5.48 -1.94 -18.89
CA ALA A 186 5.26 -0.51 -18.83
C ALA A 186 6.51 0.22 -19.30
N GLY A 187 6.59 0.58 -20.58
CA GLY A 187 7.68 1.41 -21.08
C GLY A 187 7.87 2.62 -20.16
N LEU A 188 8.99 2.64 -19.42
CA LEU A 188 9.33 3.73 -18.53
C LEU A 188 9.35 5.00 -19.39
N PRO A 189 8.52 6.02 -19.10
CA PRO A 189 8.70 7.31 -19.74
C PRO A 189 10.13 7.76 -19.46
N ALA A 190 10.89 8.04 -20.52
CA ALA A 190 12.23 8.60 -20.36
C ALA A 190 12.13 9.82 -19.42
N PRO A 191 13.02 9.97 -18.44
CA PRO A 191 13.02 11.14 -17.58
C PRO A 191 13.07 12.37 -18.50
N ALA A 192 12.06 13.23 -18.41
CA ALA A 192 12.06 14.51 -19.10
C ALA A 192 13.24 15.29 -18.53
N VAL A 193 14.37 15.24 -19.22
CA VAL A 193 15.48 16.17 -18.99
C VAL A 193 14.90 17.53 -19.30
N ASN A 194 14.55 18.26 -18.25
CA ASN A 194 14.15 19.65 -18.38
C ASN A 194 15.41 20.42 -18.76
N GLU A 195 15.73 20.46 -20.06
CA GLU A 195 16.68 21.40 -20.64
C GLU A 195 16.06 22.81 -20.56
N ALA A 196 15.94 23.33 -19.33
CA ALA A 196 15.81 24.76 -19.11
C ALA A 196 17.19 25.39 -19.37
N ALA A 197 17.57 25.41 -20.65
CA ALA A 197 18.71 26.19 -21.12
C ALA A 197 18.44 27.68 -20.83
N PRO A 198 19.44 28.44 -20.35
CA PRO A 198 19.29 29.84 -19.97
C PRO A 198 19.17 30.71 -21.23
N ARG A 199 17.95 30.86 -21.74
CA ARG A 199 17.63 31.87 -22.75
C ARG A 199 16.77 32.91 -22.07
N LEU A 200 17.38 34.02 -21.68
CA LEU A 200 16.82 35.39 -21.63
C LEU A 200 17.76 36.33 -20.84
N MET A 201 19.03 36.43 -21.27
CA MET A 201 19.85 37.63 -21.01
C MET A 201 20.47 38.07 -22.34
N ALA A 202 19.59 38.50 -23.26
CA ALA A 202 19.99 39.36 -24.37
C ALA A 202 19.27 40.70 -24.16
N ARG A 203 19.97 41.65 -23.54
CA ARG A 203 19.62 43.08 -23.59
C ARG A 203 19.84 43.59 -25.01
N PRO A 204 18.95 44.44 -25.53
CA PRO A 204 19.34 45.44 -26.52
C PRO A 204 19.36 46.85 -25.88
N ASN A 205 20.45 47.56 -26.17
CA ASN A 205 20.69 48.98 -25.90
C ASN A 205 19.50 49.88 -26.26
N ARG A 206 19.16 50.80 -25.35
CA ARG A 206 18.82 52.19 -25.66
C ARG A 206 19.43 53.08 -24.59
#